data_AF-A0A925A7C5-F1
#
_entry.id   AF-A0A925A7C5-F1
#
_cell.length_a   1.000
_cell.length_b   1.000
_cell.length_c   1.000
_cell.angle_alpha   90.00
_cell.angle_beta   90.00
_cell.angle_gamma   90.00
#
_symmetry.space_group_name_H-M   'P 1'
#
loop_
_entity.id
_entity.type
_entity.pdbx_description
1 polymer ?
#
loop_
_entity_poly.entity_id
_entity_poly.type
_entity_poly.pdbx_seq_one_letter_code
_entity_poly.pdbx_strand_id
1 'polypeptide(L)' 'MPSNSSTDSSGAIDPTELQVTLRVLAAMDAIDEVHRDSIAVRQATARMFKSVKRNRRLEKRA' A
#
# COMPACT_ATOMS: atom_id res chain seq x y z
N MET A 1 17.70 16.35 0.93
CA MET A 1 17.81 14.90 0.64
C MET A 1 16.80 14.20 1.53
N PRO A 2 15.92 13.30 1.04
CA PRO A 2 16.11 12.41 -0.10
C PRO A 2 15.03 12.55 -1.20
N SER A 3 15.49 12.47 -2.45
CA SER A 3 14.67 12.13 -3.62
C SER A 3 14.82 10.63 -3.83
N ASN A 4 13.74 9.84 -3.82
CA ASN A 4 13.79 8.46 -4.31
C ASN A 4 12.42 8.07 -4.88
N SER A 5 12.18 8.47 -6.12
CA SER A 5 11.11 7.95 -6.96
C SER A 5 11.44 6.48 -7.31
N SER A 6 10.65 5.55 -6.78
CA SER A 6 10.94 4.13 -6.55
C SER A 6 10.45 3.17 -7.65
N THR A 7 10.70 3.53 -8.90
CA THR A 7 10.49 2.62 -10.04
C THR A 7 11.84 2.35 -10.68
N ASP A 8 12.23 1.07 -10.72
CA ASP A 8 13.40 0.65 -11.48
C ASP A 8 13.16 0.91 -12.97
N SER A 9 14.23 1.01 -13.76
CA SER A 9 14.18 1.31 -15.21
C SER A 9 13.37 0.28 -16.01
N SER A 10 13.07 -0.86 -15.39
CA SER A 10 12.23 -1.97 -15.88
C SER A 10 10.72 -1.79 -15.64
N GLY A 11 10.30 -0.73 -14.92
CA GLY A 11 8.90 -0.52 -14.52
C GLY A 11 8.46 -1.39 -13.33
N ALA A 12 9.37 -2.19 -12.77
CA ALA A 12 9.15 -2.93 -11.54
C ALA A 12 9.34 -2.02 -10.31
N ILE A 13 8.64 -2.37 -9.22
CA ILE A 13 8.89 -1.77 -7.91
C ILE A 13 10.29 -2.23 -7.46
N ASP A 14 11.12 -1.30 -7.01
CA ASP A 14 12.44 -1.62 -6.46
C ASP A 14 12.28 -2.68 -5.34
N PRO A 15 13.04 -3.79 -5.37
CA PRO A 15 12.90 -4.86 -4.38
C PRO A 15 13.14 -4.38 -2.94
N THR A 16 13.99 -3.38 -2.75
CA THR A 16 14.28 -2.75 -1.46
C THR A 16 13.08 -1.98 -0.96
N GLU A 17 12.46 -1.17 -1.82
CA GLU A 17 11.28 -0.35 -1.50
C GLU A 17 10.05 -1.25 -1.23
N LEU A 18 9.93 -2.34 -1.99
CA LEU A 18 8.93 -3.38 -1.73
C LEU A 18 9.15 -4.03 -0.36
N GLN A 19 10.39 -4.40 -0.03
CA GLN A 19 10.71 -4.99 1.27
C GLN A 19 10.39 -4.03 2.42
N VAL A 20 10.69 -2.74 2.28
CA VAL A 20 10.33 -1.71 3.26
C VAL A 20 8.81 -1.64 3.42
N THR A 21 8.07 -1.61 2.32
CA THR A 21 6.60 -1.57 2.35
C THR A 21 6.02 -2.78 3.08
N LEU A 22 6.50 -3.98 2.79
CA LEU A 22 6.05 -5.21 3.46
C LEU A 22 6.38 -5.20 4.96
N ARG A 23 7.55 -4.67 5.36
CA ARG A 23 7.89 -4.50 6.78
C ARG A 23 6.95 -3.54 7.49
N VAL A 24 6.62 -2.41 6.85
CA VAL A 24 5.66 -1.43 7.40
C VAL A 24 4.29 -2.06 7.59
N LEU A 25 3.81 -2.81 6.59
CA LEU A 25 2.53 -3.52 6.67
C LEU A 25 2.51 -4.57 7.79
N ALA A 26 3.61 -5.33 7.96
CA ALA A 26 3.72 -6.30 9.05
C ALA A 26 3.73 -5.63 10.44
N ALA A 27 4.29 -4.43 10.56
CA ALA A 27 4.29 -3.67 11.81
C ALA A 27 2.92 -3.06 12.14
N MET A 28 2.03 -2.88 11.16
CA MET A 28 0.71 -2.28 11.39
C MET A 28 -0.16 -3.08 12.36
N ASP A 29 -0.02 -4.40 12.41
CA ASP A 29 -0.80 -5.26 13.32
C ASP A 29 -0.48 -4.99 14.80
N ALA A 30 0.69 -4.43 15.09
CA ALA A 30 1.12 -4.07 16.44
C ALA A 30 0.86 -2.60 16.81
N ILE A 31 0.48 -1.76 15.83
CA ILE A 31 0.29 -0.32 16.02
C ILE A 31 -1.19 -0.03 16.26
N ASP A 32 -1.48 0.80 17.27
CA ASP A 32 -2.84 1.24 17.58
C ASP A 32 -3.53 1.87 16.35
N GLU A 33 -4.82 1.57 16.21
CA GLU A 33 -5.70 2.07 15.17
C GLU A 33 -5.72 3.60 15.08
N VAL A 34 -5.53 4.28 16.21
CA VAL A 34 -5.57 5.74 16.35
C VAL A 34 -4.21 6.39 16.02
N HIS A 35 -3.15 5.60 15.86
CA HIS A 35 -1.83 6.15 15.54
C HIS A 35 -1.82 6.81 14.16
N ARG A 36 -1.19 8.00 14.07
CA ARG A 36 -1.08 8.79 12.84
C ARG A 36 -0.55 7.94 11.67
N ASP A 37 0.43 7.08 11.93
CA ASP A 37 1.05 6.24 10.89
C ASP A 37 0.10 5.15 10.39
N SER A 38 -0.67 4.53 11.29
CA SER A 38 -1.70 3.54 10.92
C SER A 38 -2.77 4.18 10.04
N ILE A 39 -3.18 5.41 10.36
CA ILE A 39 -4.12 6.21 9.57
C ILE A 39 -3.51 6.57 8.21
N ALA A 40 -2.24 6.99 8.16
CA ALA A 40 -1.56 7.34 6.92
C ALA A 40 -1.47 6.16 5.95
N VAL A 41 -1.06 4.98 6.45
CA VAL A 41 -0.98 3.77 5.61
C VAL A 41 -2.36 3.29 5.17
N ARG A 42 -3.39 3.37 6.02
CA ARG A 42 -4.78 3.10 5.61
C ARG A 42 -5.27 4.04 4.53
N GLN A 43 -4.99 5.34 4.63
CA GLN A 43 -5.41 6.30 3.62
C GLN A 43 -4.73 6.05 2.28
N ALA A 44 -3.44 5.69 2.31
CA ALA A 44 -2.69 5.29 1.11
C ALA A 44 -3.27 4.03 0.45
N THR A 45 -3.53 2.99 1.26
CA THR A 45 -4.07 1.70 0.78
C THR A 45 -5.57 1.75 0.45
N ALA A 46 -6.32 2.72 0.98
CA ALA A 46 -7.75 2.86 0.74
C ALA A 46 -8.09 2.97 -0.75
N ARG A 47 -7.22 3.59 -1.56
CA ARG A 47 -7.41 3.66 -3.02
C ARG A 47 -7.34 2.28 -3.66
N MET A 48 -6.37 1.47 -3.25
CA MET A 48 -6.22 0.08 -3.70
C MET A 48 -7.42 -0.77 -3.27
N PHE A 49 -7.83 -0.68 -2.00
CA PHE A 49 -8.94 -1.46 -1.48
C PHE A 49 -10.29 -1.10 -2.12
N LYS A 50 -10.52 0.19 -2.41
CA LYS A 50 -11.68 0.66 -3.17
C LYS A 50 -11.67 0.09 -4.60
N SER A 51 -10.51 0.04 -5.24
CA SER A 51 -10.35 -0.57 -6.57
C SER A 51 -10.72 -2.06 -6.56
N VAL A 52 -10.21 -2.83 -5.59
CA VAL A 52 -10.53 -4.26 -5.43
C VAL A 52 -12.03 -4.47 -5.16
N LYS A 53 -12.64 -3.68 -4.27
CA LYS A 53 -14.09 -3.75 -4.01
C LYS A 53 -14.92 -3.42 -5.26
N ARG A 54 -14.47 -2.45 -6.06
CA ARG A 54 -15.11 -2.09 -7.34
C ARG A 54 -14.99 -3.25 -8.33
N ASN A 55 -13.82 -3.86 -8.46
CA ASN A 55 -13.60 -4.99 -9.36
C ASN A 55 -14.48 -6.18 -8.98
N ARG A 56 -14.52 -6.54 -7.69
CA ARG A 56 -15.40 -7.60 -7.16
C ARG A 56 -16.88 -7.33 -7.40
N ARG A 57 -17.31 -6.06 -7.44
CA ARG A 57 -18.70 -5.69 -7.76
C ARG A 57 -19.01 -5.82 -9.25
N LEU A 58 -18.02 -5.60 -10.12
CA LEU A 58 -18.14 -5.77 -11.56
C LEU A 58 -18.16 -7.26 -11.94
N GLU A 59 -17.30 -8.06 -11.34
CA GLU A 59 -17.27 -9.53 -11.51
C GLU A 59 -18.59 -10.19 -11.09
N LYS A 60 -19.27 -9.68 -10.05
CA LYS A 60 -20.59 -10.18 -9.63
C LYS A 60 -21.75 -9.75 -10.54
N ARG A 61 -21.52 -8.83 -11.47
CA ARG A 61 -22.54 -8.29 -12.38
C ARG A 61 -22.39 -8.79 -13.82
N ALA A 62 -21.25 -9.40 -14.15
CA ALA A 62 -21.01 -10.12 -15.40
C ALA A 62 -21.48 -11.58 -15.24
#